data_AF-A0A534MI75-F1
#
_entry.id   AF-A0A534MI75-F1
#
_cell.length_a   1.000
_cell.length_b   1.000
_cell.length_c   1.000
_cell.angle_alpha   90.00
_cell.angle_beta   90.00
_cell.angle_gamma   90.00
#
_symmetry.space_group_name_H-M   'P 1'
#
loop_
_entity.id
_entity.type
_entity.pdbx_description
1 polymer ?
#
loop_
_entity_poly.entity_id
_entity_poly.type
_entity_poly.pdbx_seq_one_letter_code
_entity_poly.pdbx_strand_id
1 'polypeptide(L)'
;MPRPIKTGLEFEAAFPVKGRILQAIMCDCEAEGEIRIRVSRDPKEGWSYDPKDRKTYIDIHAYDPRDTYAKVRPGEWADGRVVCYGFLKRVRARRIEMLGSVLASGTRLTGAVHVDDAVEIDFGFFQTILGFEDDAQRRLILKDAGLRDQSFVATDVGVDIELKRWGSREMVLKKT
;
A
#
# COMPACT_ATOMS: atom_id res chain seq x y z
N MET A 1 10.78 -3.69 -13.62
CA MET A 1 11.86 -4.07 -12.68
C MET A 1 11.84 -3.08 -11.53
N PRO A 2 11.93 -3.53 -10.27
CA PRO A 2 12.01 -2.64 -9.11
C PRO A 2 13.27 -1.78 -9.18
N ARG A 3 13.20 -0.55 -8.67
CA ARG A 3 14.35 0.36 -8.66
C ARG A 3 15.41 -0.17 -7.69
N PRO A 4 16.70 -0.22 -8.10
CA PRO A 4 17.78 -0.64 -7.20
C PRO A 4 17.87 0.26 -5.97
N ILE A 5 18.02 -0.37 -4.81
CA ILE A 5 18.27 0.29 -3.53
C ILE A 5 19.59 1.08 -3.59
N LYS A 6 19.58 2.34 -3.11
CA LYS A 6 20.78 3.21 -3.13
C LYS A 6 21.38 3.52 -1.77
N THR A 7 20.55 3.79 -0.76
CA THR A 7 21.01 4.40 0.51
C THR A 7 20.54 3.66 1.77
N GLY A 8 19.72 2.63 1.62
CA GLY A 8 19.18 1.84 2.74
C GLY A 8 18.07 0.91 2.25
N LEU A 9 17.65 -0.03 3.09
CA LEU A 9 16.64 -1.03 2.73
C LEU A 9 15.25 -0.37 2.57
N GLU A 10 15.02 0.23 1.41
CA GLU A 10 13.81 0.93 1.02
C GLU A 10 12.95 0.06 0.11
N PHE A 11 11.66 0.35 0.07
CA PHE A 11 10.75 -0.31 -0.86
C PHE A 11 9.75 0.69 -1.44
N GLU A 12 9.22 0.32 -2.59
CA GLU A 12 8.05 0.92 -3.21
C GLU A 12 7.17 -0.21 -3.73
N ALA A 13 5.89 -0.18 -3.39
CA ALA A 13 4.89 -1.14 -3.82
C ALA A 13 3.75 -0.37 -4.47
N ALA A 14 3.42 -0.72 -5.71
CA ALA A 14 2.29 -0.12 -6.39
C ALA A 14 1.29 -1.22 -6.77
N PHE A 15 0.05 -1.11 -6.30
CA PHE A 15 -0.98 -2.13 -6.53
C PHE A 15 -2.32 -1.49 -6.91
N PRO A 16 -3.08 -2.13 -7.82
CA PRO A 16 -4.36 -1.60 -8.26
C PRO A 16 -5.38 -1.66 -7.12
N VAL A 17 -6.29 -0.69 -7.10
CA VAL A 17 -7.43 -0.70 -6.18
C VAL A 17 -8.70 -0.30 -6.90
N LYS A 18 -9.82 -0.93 -6.53
CA LYS A 18 -11.17 -0.42 -6.75
C LYS A 18 -11.93 -0.37 -5.45
N GLY A 19 -12.57 0.74 -5.17
CA GLY A 19 -13.21 0.96 -3.88
C GLY A 19 -14.24 2.06 -3.87
N ARG A 20 -15.03 2.09 -2.80
CA ARG A 20 -15.98 3.17 -2.54
C ARG A 20 -15.27 4.32 -1.84
N ILE A 21 -15.46 5.54 -2.34
CA ILE A 21 -14.98 6.75 -1.69
C ILE A 21 -15.86 7.00 -0.46
N LEU A 22 -15.25 6.98 0.72
CA LEU A 22 -15.91 7.31 1.98
C LEU A 22 -15.87 8.80 2.26
N GLN A 23 -14.76 9.44 1.89
CA GLN A 23 -14.47 10.83 2.17
C GLN A 23 -13.59 11.38 1.05
N ALA A 24 -13.86 12.62 0.66
CA ALA A 24 -13.02 13.43 -0.22
C ALA A 24 -13.17 14.87 0.27
N ILE A 25 -12.16 15.40 0.96
CA ILE A 25 -12.14 16.76 1.46
C ILE A 25 -11.04 17.50 0.73
N MET A 26 -11.42 18.62 0.13
CA MET A 26 -10.50 19.54 -0.51
C MET A 26 -10.64 20.85 0.24
N CYS A 27 -9.57 21.30 0.88
CA CYS A 27 -9.59 22.53 1.63
C CYS A 27 -8.90 23.63 0.82
N ASP A 28 -9.50 24.82 0.78
CA ASP A 28 -8.82 26.05 0.34
C ASP A 28 -7.93 26.64 1.47
N CYS A 29 -7.69 25.87 2.54
CA CYS A 29 -6.88 26.24 3.71
C CYS A 29 -5.48 25.62 3.64
N GLU A 30 -4.55 26.02 4.52
CA GLU A 30 -3.17 25.49 4.56
C GLU A 30 -3.07 23.96 4.72
N ALA A 31 -4.17 23.26 4.99
CA ALA A 31 -4.22 21.80 5.10
C ALA A 31 -4.34 21.13 3.73
N GLU A 32 -3.48 20.14 3.47
CA GLU A 32 -3.54 19.29 2.28
C GLU A 32 -4.91 18.61 2.14
N GLY A 33 -5.40 18.47 0.91
CA GLY A 33 -6.63 17.71 0.64
C GLY A 33 -6.48 16.25 1.09
N GLU A 34 -7.59 15.53 1.20
CA GLU A 34 -7.55 14.12 1.60
C GLU A 34 -8.65 13.29 0.95
N ILE A 35 -8.34 12.01 0.75
CA ILE A 35 -9.31 11.00 0.30
C ILE A 35 -9.23 9.76 1.17
N ARG A 36 -10.40 9.20 1.47
CA ARG A 36 -10.52 7.89 2.08
C ARG A 36 -11.33 6.96 1.19
N ILE A 37 -10.72 5.85 0.80
CA ILE A 37 -11.36 4.81 -0.01
C ILE A 37 -11.50 3.52 0.80
N ARG A 38 -12.62 2.84 0.66
CA ARG A 38 -12.83 1.48 1.18
C ARG A 38 -12.70 0.49 0.05
N VAL A 39 -11.81 -0.48 0.20
CA VAL A 39 -11.53 -1.50 -0.81
C VAL A 39 -11.72 -2.90 -0.23
N SER A 40 -11.89 -3.89 -1.11
CA SER A 40 -11.85 -5.30 -0.71
C SER A 40 -10.51 -5.61 -0.05
N ARG A 41 -10.54 -6.40 1.03
CA ARG A 41 -9.32 -6.85 1.70
C ARG A 41 -8.54 -7.87 0.86
N ASP A 42 -9.23 -8.61 0.00
CA ASP A 42 -8.61 -9.53 -0.96
C ASP A 42 -9.03 -9.16 -2.38
N PRO A 43 -8.23 -8.33 -3.08
CA PRO A 43 -8.52 -7.95 -4.46
C PRO A 43 -8.36 -9.11 -5.45
N LYS A 44 -7.71 -10.23 -5.08
CA LYS A 44 -7.57 -11.41 -5.96
C LYS A 44 -8.90 -12.16 -6.08
N GLU A 45 -9.67 -12.20 -4.99
CA GLU A 45 -11.04 -12.75 -4.94
C GLU A 45 -12.09 -11.77 -5.50
N GLY A 46 -11.67 -10.54 -5.83
CA GLY A 46 -12.48 -9.50 -6.45
C GLY A 46 -12.66 -8.24 -5.59
N TRP A 47 -13.44 -7.29 -6.12
CA TRP A 47 -13.60 -5.95 -5.53
C TRP A 47 -14.82 -5.80 -4.62
N SER A 48 -15.52 -6.91 -4.34
CA SER A 48 -16.70 -6.93 -3.48
C SER A 48 -16.29 -7.17 -2.03
N TYR A 49 -17.03 -6.58 -1.10
CA TYR A 49 -16.87 -6.75 0.33
C TYR A 49 -18.21 -6.53 1.04
N ASP A 50 -18.36 -7.04 2.26
CA ASP A 50 -19.52 -6.74 3.10
C ASP A 50 -19.19 -5.52 3.97
N PRO A 51 -19.89 -4.38 3.80
CA PRO A 51 -19.64 -3.20 4.62
C PRO A 51 -19.91 -3.40 6.13
N LYS A 52 -20.64 -4.47 6.51
CA LYS A 52 -20.93 -4.84 7.90
C LYS A 52 -19.85 -5.75 8.50
N ASP A 53 -19.04 -6.41 7.68
CA ASP A 53 -17.93 -7.25 8.15
C ASP A 53 -16.56 -6.61 7.88
N ARG A 54 -15.94 -6.09 8.94
CA ARG A 54 -14.62 -5.46 8.92
C ARG A 54 -13.49 -6.38 8.42
N LYS A 55 -13.70 -7.69 8.41
CA LYS A 55 -12.72 -8.64 7.86
C LYS A 55 -12.66 -8.63 6.34
N THR A 56 -13.72 -8.14 5.68
CA THR A 56 -13.82 -8.19 4.22
C THR A 56 -13.29 -6.94 3.52
N TYR A 57 -12.97 -5.88 4.27
CA TYR A 57 -12.49 -4.62 3.72
C TYR A 57 -11.29 -4.03 4.47
N ILE A 58 -10.65 -3.07 3.82
CA ILE A 58 -9.68 -2.17 4.41
C ILE A 58 -9.98 -0.75 3.92
N ASP A 59 -9.82 0.21 4.82
CA ASP A 59 -9.89 1.62 4.45
C ASP A 59 -8.47 2.12 4.19
N ILE A 60 -8.29 2.88 3.12
CA ILE A 60 -7.03 3.49 2.72
C ILE A 60 -7.23 5.00 2.72
N HIS A 61 -6.32 5.73 3.36
CA HIS A 61 -6.35 7.18 3.48
C HIS A 61 -5.06 7.74 2.91
N ALA A 62 -5.18 8.72 2.02
CA ALA A 62 -4.06 9.44 1.44
C ALA A 62 -4.36 10.94 1.41
N TYR A 63 -3.29 11.72 1.46
CA TYR A 63 -3.32 13.17 1.31
C TYR A 63 -3.12 13.55 -0.16
N ASP A 64 -3.68 14.70 -0.53
CA ASP A 64 -3.66 15.25 -1.88
C ASP A 64 -2.90 16.58 -1.89
N PRO A 65 -1.63 16.56 -2.28
CA PRO A 65 -0.83 17.77 -2.36
C PRO A 65 -1.12 18.60 -3.62
N ARG A 66 -1.99 18.13 -4.55
CA ARG A 66 -2.13 18.73 -5.90
C ARG A 66 -3.57 18.87 -6.39
N ASP A 67 -4.53 18.92 -5.49
CA ASP A 67 -5.96 19.02 -5.81
C ASP A 67 -6.51 17.97 -6.79
N THR A 68 -5.83 16.82 -6.87
CA THR A 68 -6.18 15.66 -7.70
C THR A 68 -7.60 15.16 -7.45
N TYR A 69 -8.15 15.33 -6.23
CA TYR A 69 -9.44 14.81 -5.82
C TYR A 69 -10.57 15.86 -5.81
N ALA A 70 -10.33 17.09 -6.30
CA ALA A 70 -11.32 18.18 -6.43
C ALA A 70 -12.69 17.76 -6.98
N LYS A 71 -12.71 16.81 -7.92
CA LYS A 71 -13.91 16.37 -8.64
C LYS A 71 -14.50 15.07 -8.11
N VAL A 72 -13.90 14.47 -7.10
CA VAL A 72 -14.32 13.21 -6.49
C VAL A 72 -15.41 13.50 -5.46
N ARG A 73 -16.39 12.61 -5.32
CA ARG A 73 -17.48 12.76 -4.34
C ARG A 73 -17.60 11.54 -3.43
N PRO A 74 -17.86 11.74 -2.12
CA PRO A 74 -18.24 10.65 -1.22
C PRO A 74 -19.41 9.84 -1.77
N GLY A 75 -19.30 8.51 -1.67
CA GLY A 75 -20.30 7.57 -2.16
C GLY A 75 -20.08 7.06 -3.59
N GLU A 76 -19.26 7.74 -4.39
CA GLU A 76 -18.79 7.22 -5.67
C GLU A 76 -17.86 6.01 -5.48
N TRP A 77 -17.60 5.32 -6.59
CA TRP A 77 -16.55 4.33 -6.69
C TRP A 77 -15.36 4.92 -7.43
N ALA A 78 -14.17 4.43 -7.11
CA ALA A 78 -12.91 4.80 -7.73
C ALA A 78 -12.16 3.55 -8.19
N ASP A 79 -11.44 3.69 -9.30
CA ASP A 79 -10.43 2.75 -9.78
C ASP A 79 -9.11 3.53 -9.92
N GLY A 80 -8.05 2.95 -9.38
CA GLY A 80 -6.78 3.63 -9.22
C GLY A 80 -5.66 2.69 -8.83
N ARG A 81 -4.59 3.27 -8.30
CA ARG A 81 -3.41 2.59 -7.80
C ARG A 81 -3.02 3.19 -6.47
N VAL A 82 -2.73 2.35 -5.49
CA VAL A 82 -2.11 2.76 -4.24
C VAL A 82 -0.62 2.58 -4.40
N VAL A 83 0.16 3.56 -3.96
CA VAL A 83 1.61 3.48 -3.86
C VAL A 83 1.98 3.53 -2.38
N CYS A 84 2.56 2.45 -1.90
CA CYS A 84 3.11 2.35 -0.55
C CYS A 84 4.63 2.36 -0.63
N TYR A 85 5.28 3.16 0.21
CA TYR A 85 6.75 3.22 0.24
C TYR A 85 7.25 3.43 1.67
N GLY A 86 8.53 3.16 1.89
CA GLY A 86 9.15 3.41 3.18
C GLY A 86 10.47 2.70 3.37
N PHE A 87 11.01 2.82 4.57
CA PHE A 87 12.24 2.15 5.00
C PHE A 87 11.93 0.94 5.86
N LEU A 88 12.63 -0.15 5.60
CA LEU A 88 12.47 -1.43 6.27
C LEU A 88 13.50 -1.57 7.37
N LYS A 89 13.03 -1.89 8.57
CA LYS A 89 13.89 -2.24 9.70
C LYS A 89 13.58 -3.66 10.15
N ARG A 90 14.61 -4.50 10.31
CA ARG A 90 14.43 -5.82 10.90
C ARG A 90 13.82 -5.72 12.31
N VAL A 91 12.85 -6.57 12.60
CA VAL A 91 12.22 -6.69 13.92
C VAL A 91 12.15 -8.14 14.38
N ARG A 92 11.93 -8.33 15.68
CA ARG A 92 11.54 -9.64 16.22
C ARG A 92 10.00 -9.70 16.22
N ALA A 93 9.44 -10.36 15.22
CA ALA A 93 8.02 -10.65 15.13
C ALA A 93 7.80 -12.13 14.76
N ARG A 94 6.55 -12.57 14.79
CA ARG A 94 6.15 -13.95 14.46
C ARG A 94 5.02 -14.02 13.42
N ARG A 95 4.47 -12.88 13.02
CA ARG A 95 3.34 -12.79 12.10
C ARG A 95 3.37 -11.46 11.36
N ILE A 96 2.75 -11.46 10.18
CA ILE A 96 2.38 -10.26 9.45
C ILE A 96 1.32 -9.50 10.25
N GLU A 97 1.44 -8.18 10.32
CA GLU A 97 0.54 -7.35 11.11
C GLU A 97 0.49 -5.92 10.57
N MET A 98 -0.70 -5.32 10.57
CA MET A 98 -0.92 -3.89 10.38
C MET A 98 -1.47 -3.33 11.69
N LEU A 99 -0.79 -2.35 12.27
CA LEU A 99 -1.28 -1.69 13.48
C LEU A 99 -2.41 -0.73 13.10
N GLY A 100 -3.61 -1.00 13.60
CA GLY A 100 -4.80 -0.21 13.29
C GLY A 100 -5.67 -0.83 12.19
N SER A 101 -6.69 -0.09 11.74
CA SER A 101 -7.70 -0.57 10.78
C SER A 101 -7.70 0.20 9.46
N VAL A 102 -6.83 1.20 9.34
CA VAL A 102 -6.71 2.08 8.17
C VAL A 102 -5.26 2.05 7.70
N LEU A 103 -5.07 1.85 6.40
CA LEU A 103 -3.78 2.02 5.75
C LEU A 103 -3.63 3.50 5.39
N ALA A 104 -2.78 4.22 6.13
CA ALA A 104 -2.51 5.62 5.94
C ALA A 104 -1.01 5.89 6.07
N SER A 105 -0.56 7.07 5.64
CA SER A 105 0.80 7.52 5.92
C SER A 105 1.05 7.50 7.44
N GLY A 106 2.15 6.86 7.86
CA GLY A 106 2.49 6.61 9.27
C GLY A 106 1.93 5.30 9.86
N THR A 107 1.12 4.54 9.13
CA THR A 107 0.65 3.23 9.60
C THR A 107 1.82 2.26 9.76
N ARG A 108 1.96 1.67 10.95
CA ARG A 108 2.99 0.64 11.21
C ARG A 108 2.60 -0.67 10.56
N LEU A 109 3.45 -1.16 9.65
CA LEU A 109 3.33 -2.48 9.04
C LEU A 109 4.48 -3.39 9.51
N THR A 110 4.16 -4.66 9.70
CA THR A 110 5.12 -5.75 9.88
C THR A 110 4.92 -6.75 8.75
N GLY A 111 5.97 -6.98 7.97
CA GLY A 111 5.96 -7.89 6.82
C GLY A 111 6.92 -9.07 6.99
N ALA A 112 6.58 -10.19 6.37
CA ALA A 112 7.42 -11.38 6.29
C ALA A 112 8.38 -11.27 5.11
N VAL A 113 9.64 -11.63 5.32
CA VAL A 113 10.69 -11.65 4.28
C VAL A 113 10.76 -13.04 3.67
N HIS A 114 10.69 -13.11 2.34
CA HIS A 114 10.95 -14.32 1.55
C HIS A 114 12.19 -14.10 0.70
N VAL A 115 13.17 -15.00 0.80
CA VAL A 115 14.46 -14.87 0.08
C VAL A 115 14.71 -16.09 -0.79
N ASP A 116 14.41 -15.97 -2.09
CA ASP A 116 14.62 -17.00 -3.12
C ASP A 116 15.49 -16.45 -4.26
N ASP A 117 15.01 -16.45 -5.51
CA ASP A 117 15.65 -15.75 -6.62
C ASP A 117 15.51 -14.22 -6.47
N ALA A 118 14.45 -13.79 -5.78
CA ALA A 118 14.20 -12.39 -5.41
C ALA A 118 14.15 -12.23 -3.88
N VAL A 119 14.05 -10.98 -3.41
CA VAL A 119 13.73 -10.69 -2.01
C VAL A 119 12.36 -10.05 -1.98
N GLU A 120 11.38 -10.80 -1.49
CA GLU A 120 9.99 -10.37 -1.41
C GLU A 120 9.64 -10.03 0.04
N ILE A 121 8.85 -8.98 0.23
CA ILE A 121 8.26 -8.64 1.51
C ILE A 121 6.75 -8.75 1.40
N ASP A 122 6.14 -9.61 2.21
CA ASP A 122 4.70 -9.78 2.30
C ASP A 122 4.14 -9.03 3.51
N PHE A 123 3.31 -8.02 3.27
CA PHE A 123 2.58 -7.25 4.29
C PHE A 123 1.14 -7.73 4.48
N GLY A 124 0.76 -8.85 3.86
CA GLY A 124 -0.55 -9.49 3.93
C GLY A 124 -1.58 -8.87 2.99
N PHE A 125 -1.66 -7.53 2.95
CA PHE A 125 -2.54 -6.82 2.02
C PHE A 125 -1.91 -6.59 0.65
N PHE A 126 -0.60 -6.37 0.62
CA PHE A 126 0.19 -6.23 -0.59
C PHE A 126 1.58 -6.81 -0.39
N GLN A 127 2.27 -7.04 -1.49
CA GLN A 127 3.64 -7.54 -1.53
C GLN A 127 4.53 -6.56 -2.29
N THR A 128 5.82 -6.57 -1.98
CA THR A 128 6.85 -5.81 -2.73
C THR A 128 8.06 -6.69 -2.99
N ILE A 129 8.74 -6.43 -4.11
CA ILE A 129 10.00 -7.06 -4.46
C ILE A 129 11.08 -6.00 -4.37
N LEU A 130 12.10 -6.26 -3.56
CA LEU A 130 13.21 -5.33 -3.40
C LEU A 130 14.11 -5.36 -4.66
N GLY A 131 14.46 -4.17 -5.15
CA GLY A 131 15.38 -4.02 -6.26
C GLY A 131 16.81 -3.96 -5.78
N PHE A 132 17.67 -4.77 -6.40
CA PHE A 132 19.12 -4.73 -6.20
C PHE A 132 19.79 -4.49 -7.55
N GLU A 133 20.95 -3.84 -7.51
CA GLU A 133 21.79 -3.61 -8.69
C GLU A 133 22.38 -4.93 -9.22
N ASP A 134 22.88 -5.76 -8.32
CA ASP A 134 23.40 -7.10 -8.60
C ASP A 134 23.33 -8.01 -7.36
N ASP A 135 23.74 -9.28 -7.51
CA ASP A 135 23.73 -10.27 -6.42
C ASP A 135 24.76 -9.96 -5.31
N ALA A 136 25.86 -9.25 -5.62
CA ALA A 136 26.85 -8.88 -4.63
C ALA A 136 26.28 -7.79 -3.69
N GLN A 137 25.63 -6.78 -4.25
CA GLN A 137 24.91 -5.75 -3.51
C GLN A 137 23.79 -6.37 -2.69
N ARG A 138 23.02 -7.30 -3.27
CA ARG A 138 21.96 -8.05 -2.58
C ARG A 138 22.49 -8.73 -1.32
N ARG A 139 23.56 -9.52 -1.44
CA ARG A 139 24.16 -10.24 -0.30
C ARG A 139 24.66 -9.29 0.78
N LEU A 140 25.30 -8.18 0.39
CA LEU A 140 25.81 -7.17 1.33
C LEU A 140 24.67 -6.53 2.13
N ILE A 141 23.64 -6.03 1.45
CA ILE A 141 22.49 -5.38 2.08
C ILE A 141 21.75 -6.33 3.02
N LEU A 142 21.50 -7.58 2.59
CA LEU A 142 20.82 -8.57 3.44
C LEU A 142 21.65 -8.90 4.68
N LYS A 143 22.96 -9.08 4.53
CA LYS A 143 23.87 -9.35 5.66
C LYS A 143 23.88 -8.19 6.65
N ASP A 144 24.01 -6.96 6.17
CA ASP A 144 24.11 -5.76 7.02
C ASP A 144 22.79 -5.45 7.73
N ALA A 145 21.65 -5.66 7.05
CA ALA A 145 20.32 -5.56 7.66
C ALA A 145 19.97 -6.78 8.54
N GLY A 146 20.80 -7.83 8.51
CA GLY A 146 20.56 -9.10 9.18
C GLY A 146 19.31 -9.81 8.67
N LEU A 147 18.90 -9.61 7.42
CA LEU A 147 17.74 -10.27 6.83
C LEU A 147 18.10 -11.63 6.27
N ARG A 148 17.21 -12.58 6.52
CA ARG A 148 17.22 -13.94 5.98
C ARG A 148 15.78 -14.35 5.67
N ASP A 149 15.60 -15.44 4.95
CA ASP A 149 14.28 -16.03 4.75
C ASP A 149 13.55 -16.21 6.10
N GLN A 150 12.23 -15.98 6.10
CA GLN A 150 11.34 -15.99 7.28
C GLN A 150 11.68 -14.94 8.35
N SER A 151 12.52 -13.95 8.04
CA SER A 151 12.67 -12.77 8.91
C SER A 151 11.42 -11.90 8.86
N PHE A 152 11.34 -10.97 9.80
CA PHE A 152 10.32 -9.93 9.78
C PHE A 152 10.96 -8.56 9.72
N VAL A 153 10.36 -7.69 8.91
CA VAL A 153 10.68 -6.27 8.81
C VAL A 153 9.47 -5.46 9.23
N ALA A 154 9.72 -4.25 9.71
CA ALA A 154 8.67 -3.31 9.98
C ALA A 154 9.01 -1.93 9.41
N THR A 155 7.97 -1.18 9.10
CA THR A 155 8.04 0.13 8.46
C THR A 155 6.88 0.99 8.93
N ASP A 156 7.11 2.30 8.95
CA ASP A 156 6.05 3.30 9.02
C ASP A 156 5.84 3.76 7.57
N VAL A 157 4.73 3.35 6.97
CA VAL A 157 4.54 3.43 5.51
C VAL A 157 4.10 4.82 5.09
N GLY A 158 4.58 5.32 3.96
CA GLY A 158 3.95 6.42 3.21
C GLY A 158 2.93 5.86 2.22
N VAL A 159 1.77 6.53 2.08
CA VAL A 159 0.65 6.06 1.25
C VAL A 159 0.17 7.17 0.34
N ASP A 160 0.26 6.92 -0.97
CA ASP A 160 -0.31 7.79 -2.02
C ASP A 160 -1.38 7.04 -2.81
N ILE A 161 -2.38 7.77 -3.33
CA ILE A 161 -3.43 7.21 -4.19
C ILE A 161 -3.46 7.95 -5.53
N GLU A 162 -3.27 7.19 -6.61
CA GLU A 162 -3.43 7.67 -7.98
C GLU A 162 -4.77 7.21 -8.54
N LEU A 163 -5.72 8.12 -8.70
CA LEU A 163 -7.02 7.80 -9.29
C LEU A 163 -6.94 7.79 -10.82
N LYS A 164 -7.48 6.74 -11.44
CA LYS A 164 -7.60 6.61 -12.90
C LYS A 164 -8.98 7.02 -13.39
N ARG A 165 -10.03 6.62 -12.67
CA ARG A 165 -11.44 6.97 -12.95
C ARG A 165 -12.28 6.87 -11.68
N TRP A 166 -13.38 7.60 -11.65
CA TRP A 166 -14.38 7.54 -10.58
C TRP A 166 -15.79 7.73 -11.15
N GLY A 167 -16.81 7.35 -10.37
CA GLY A 167 -18.22 7.48 -10.74
C GLY A 167 -19.09 6.40 -10.13
N SER A 168 -20.09 5.91 -10.88
CA SER A 168 -20.99 4.86 -10.39
C SER A 168 -20.25 3.52 -10.22
N ARG A 169 -20.76 2.68 -9.29
CA ARG A 169 -20.19 1.35 -9.04
C ARG A 169 -20.07 0.52 -10.32
N GLU A 170 -21.12 0.50 -11.12
CA GLU A 170 -21.18 -0.29 -12.35
C GLU A 170 -20.15 0.19 -13.38
N MET A 171 -19.99 1.49 -13.53
CA MET A 171 -18.99 2.08 -14.43
C MET A 171 -17.56 1.68 -14.05
N VAL A 172 -17.26 1.69 -12.75
CA VAL A 172 -15.91 1.43 -12.22
C VAL A 172 -15.59 -0.07 -12.17
N LEU A 173 -16.57 -0.90 -11.85
CA LEU A 173 -16.39 -2.36 -11.72
C LEU A 173 -16.50 -3.11 -13.05
N LYS A 174 -17.05 -2.51 -14.12
CA LYS A 174 -17.04 -3.12 -15.46
C LYS A 174 -15.61 -3.54 -15.83
N LYS A 175 -15.46 -4.81 -16.24
CA LYS A 175 -14.25 -5.32 -16.87
C LYS A 175 -14.10 -4.59 -18.21
N THR A 176 -13.07 -3.76 -18.32
CA THR A 176 -12.45 -3.44 -19.61
C THR A 176 -11.61 -4.63 -20.04
#